data_AF-A0A7X7SV78-F1
#
_entry.id   AF-A0A7X7SV78-F1
#
_cell.length_a   1.000
_cell.length_b   1.000
_cell.length_c   1.000
_cell.angle_alpha   90.00
_cell.angle_beta   90.00
_cell.angle_gamma   90.00
#
_symmetry.space_group_name_H-M   'P 1'
#
loop_
_entity.id
_entity.type
_entity.pdbx_description
1 polymer ?
#
loop_
_entity_poly.entity_id
_entity_poly.type
_entity_poly.pdbx_seq_one_letter_code
_entity_poly.pdbx_strand_id
1 'polypeptide(L)' 'MKDANFLFEAVGEIEPKESLNNFKKSIKDAIPKIDAEYIIIYNPDKWKYHVFYFIDDLEKVKTEKGVIYTILHISQ' A
#
# COMPACT_ATOMS: atom_id res chain seq x y z
N MET A 1 -14.32 -4.86 -0.88
CA MET A 1 -13.44 -5.75 -0.07
C MET A 1 -13.79 -7.25 -0.12
N LYS A 2 -15.04 -7.70 -0.36
CA LYS A 2 -15.42 -9.13 -0.22
C LYS A 2 -14.79 -10.11 -1.23
N ASP A 3 -14.18 -9.63 -2.30
CA ASP A 3 -13.65 -10.45 -3.40
C ASP A 3 -12.11 -10.34 -3.57
N ALA A 4 -11.43 -9.65 -2.64
CA ALA A 4 -9.97 -9.57 -2.67
C ALA A 4 -9.37 -10.88 -2.14
N ASN A 5 -8.68 -11.61 -3.02
CA ASN A 5 -8.01 -12.87 -2.69
C ASN A 5 -6.55 -12.64 -2.23
N PHE A 6 -5.99 -11.48 -2.58
CA PHE A 6 -4.60 -11.15 -2.32
C PHE A 6 -4.47 -9.75 -1.74
N LEU A 7 -3.42 -9.58 -0.94
CA LEU A 7 -3.00 -8.31 -0.39
C LEU A 7 -1.60 -8.03 -0.90
N PHE A 8 -1.44 -6.96 -1.69
CA PHE A 8 -0.13 -6.50 -2.14
C PHE A 8 0.37 -5.39 -1.22
N GLU A 9 1.53 -5.60 -0.61
CA GLU A 9 2.23 -4.62 0.20
C GLU A 9 3.35 -3.96 -0.61
N ALA A 10 3.24 -2.65 -0.74
CA ALA A 10 4.34 -1.79 -1.17
C ALA A 10 4.84 -0.98 0.03
N VAL A 11 6.16 -0.99 0.24
CA VAL A 11 6.81 -0.20 1.29
C VAL A 11 7.50 0.98 0.62
N GLY A 12 7.24 2.17 1.14
CA GLY A 12 7.98 3.37 0.77
C GLY A 12 8.62 4.02 1.99
N GLU A 13 9.75 4.67 1.75
CA GLU A 13 10.48 5.39 2.77
C GLU A 13 10.01 6.84 2.83
N ILE A 14 9.93 7.37 4.05
CA ILE A 14 9.62 8.77 4.30
C ILE A 14 10.95 9.44 4.56
N GLU A 15 11.32 10.43 3.76
CA GLU A 15 12.46 11.26 4.13
C GLU A 15 12.14 11.99 5.45
N PRO A 16 13.06 12.04 6.42
CA PRO A 16 12.86 12.76 7.67
C PRO A 16 12.68 14.26 7.37
N LYS A 17 11.55 14.83 7.79
CA LYS A 17 11.20 16.24 7.58
C LYS A 17 10.62 16.81 8.87
N GLU A 18 10.83 18.09 9.12
CA GLU A 18 10.24 18.79 10.28
C GLU A 18 8.71 18.81 10.24
N SER A 19 8.10 18.70 9.05
CA SER A 19 6.65 18.65 8.89
C SER A 19 6.23 17.71 7.77
N LEU A 20 5.20 16.91 8.05
CA LEU A 20 4.50 16.08 7.06
C LEU A 20 3.38 16.85 6.33
N ASN A 21 3.36 18.19 6.42
CA ASN A 21 2.42 19.01 5.67
C ASN A 21 2.54 18.67 4.17
N ASN A 22 1.41 18.33 3.55
CA ASN A 22 1.31 17.90 2.15
C ASN A 22 1.88 16.50 1.81
N PHE A 23 2.38 15.73 2.79
CA PHE A 23 2.98 14.41 2.54
C PHE A 23 1.99 13.39 1.95
N LYS A 24 0.71 13.49 2.31
CA LYS A 24 -0.37 12.66 1.72
C LYS A 24 -0.44 12.80 0.19
N LYS A 25 -0.13 13.98 -0.36
CA LYS A 25 -0.11 14.23 -1.81
C LYS A 25 1.11 13.56 -2.45
N SER A 26 2.28 13.68 -1.83
CA SER A 26 3.51 13.01 -2.28
C SER A 26 3.39 11.49 -2.24
N ILE A 27 2.82 10.90 -1.18
CA ILE A 27 2.58 9.45 -1.14
C ILE A 27 1.66 9.04 -2.29
N LYS A 28 0.53 9.73 -2.49
CA LYS A 28 -0.40 9.41 -3.59
C LYS A 28 0.23 9.47 -4.98
N ASP A 29 1.28 10.28 -5.16
CA ASP A 29 2.02 10.40 -6.41
C ASP A 29 3.11 9.32 -6.56
N ALA A 30 3.74 8.94 -5.44
CA ALA A 30 4.80 7.93 -5.38
C ALA A 30 4.28 6.48 -5.42
N ILE A 31 3.05 6.25 -4.96
CA ILE A 31 2.48 4.91 -4.92
C ILE A 31 1.96 4.50 -6.30
N PRO A 32 2.04 3.21 -6.64
CA PRO A 32 1.50 2.72 -7.89
C PRO A 32 -0.01 2.93 -7.96
N LYS A 33 -0.46 3.44 -9.11
CA LYS A 33 -1.87 3.68 -9.40
C LYS A 33 -2.52 2.40 -9.87
N ILE A 34 -2.77 1.50 -8.92
CA ILE A 34 -3.46 0.23 -9.16
C ILE A 34 -4.96 0.48 -8.99
N ASP A 35 -5.76 -0.07 -9.91
CA ASP A 35 -7.23 -0.03 -9.82
C ASP A 35 -7.72 -1.07 -8.80
N ALA A 36 -7.54 -0.72 -7.52
CA ALA A 36 -7.84 -1.54 -6.36
C ALA A 36 -8.08 -0.68 -5.11
N GLU A 37 -8.83 -1.22 -4.15
CA GLU A 37 -8.93 -0.60 -2.84
C GLU A 37 -7.58 -0.69 -2.13
N TYR A 38 -7.15 0.39 -1.48
CA TYR A 38 -5.88 0.41 -0.75
C TYR A 38 -5.95 1.18 0.56
N ILE A 39 -5.08 0.80 1.48
CA ILE A 39 -4.89 1.46 2.77
C ILE A 39 -3.43 1.85 2.88
N ILE A 40 -3.18 3.09 3.32
CA ILE A 40 -1.84 3.59 3.61
C ILE A 40 -1.69 3.70 5.12
N ILE A 41 -0.68 3.02 5.66
CA ILE A 41 -0.30 3.09 7.06
C ILE A 41 1.06 3.76 7.11
N TYR A 42 1.13 4.94 7.72
CA TYR A 42 2.42 5.60 7.95
C TYR A 42 2.89 5.30 9.38
N ASN A 43 4.18 5.00 9.52
CA ASN A 43 4.84 4.83 10.80
C ASN A 43 5.88 5.97 10.97
N PRO A 44 5.57 7.00 11.76
CA PRO A 44 6.47 8.14 11.96
C PRO A 44 7.73 7.77 12.74
N ASP A 45 7.68 6.72 13.57
CA ASP A 45 8.82 6.25 14.36
C ASP A 45 9.90 5.63 13.47
N LYS A 46 9.47 4.90 12.44
CA LYS A 46 10.36 4.22 11.50
C LYS A 46 10.62 4.99 10.21
N TRP A 47 10.00 6.16 10.04
CA TRP A 47 10.03 6.95 8.79
C TRP A 47 9.70 6.10 7.56
N LYS A 48 8.67 5.24 7.66
CA LYS A 48 8.24 4.35 6.58
C LYS A 48 6.73 4.38 6.45
N TYR A 49 6.24 4.23 5.24
CA TYR A 49 4.84 4.01 4.98
C TYR A 49 4.65 2.69 4.25
N HIS A 50 3.59 1.99 4.63
CA HIS A 50 3.17 0.74 4.04
C HIS A 50 1.87 1.01 3.30
N VAL A 51 1.78 0.50 2.08
CA VAL A 51 0.58 0.60 1.24
C VAL A 51 0.11 -0.80 0.96
N PHE A 52 -1.10 -1.09 1.40
CA PHE A 52 -1.72 -2.39 1.25
C PHE A 52 -2.84 -2.26 0.23
N TYR A 53 -2.67 -2.93 -0.91
CA TYR A 53 -3.65 -3.01 -1.98
C TYR A 53 -4.39 -4.33 -1.89
N PHE A 54 -5.71 -4.27 -1.83
CA PHE A 54 -6.60 -5.42 -1.84
C PHE A 54 -6.93 -5.75 -3.29
N ILE A 55 -6.29 -6.80 -3.82
CA ILE A 55 -6.43 -7.20 -5.22
C ILE A 55 -7.09 -8.57 -5.32
N ASP A 56 -7.95 -8.71 -6.30
CA ASP A 56 -8.55 -9.99 -6.71
C ASP A 56 -7.59 -10.80 -7.60
N ASP A 57 -6.70 -10.12 -8.31
CA ASP A 57 -5.85 -10.69 -9.34
C ASP A 57 -4.40 -10.17 -9.28
N LEU A 58 -3.43 -11.07 -9.46
CA LEU A 58 -1.99 -10.76 -9.37
C LEU A 58 -1.44 -10.06 -10.61
N GLU A 59 -2.12 -10.11 -11.75
CA GLU A 59 -1.71 -9.41 -12.96
C GLU A 59 -1.70 -7.89 -12.74
N LYS A 60 -2.54 -7.39 -11.83
CA LYS A 60 -2.61 -5.96 -11.44
C LYS A 60 -1.32 -5.44 -10.80
N VAL A 61 -0.48 -6.32 -10.24
CA VAL A 61 0.75 -5.97 -9.50
C VAL A 61 1.99 -6.65 -10.07
N LYS A 62 1.88 -7.32 -11.22
CA LYS A 62 2.96 -8.12 -11.82
C LYS A 62 4.20 -7.29 -12.18
N THR A 63 4.02 -6.00 -12.44
CA THR A 63 5.11 -5.04 -12.75
C THR A 63 5.65 -4.34 -11.50
N GLU A 64 4.97 -4.47 -10.37
CA GLU A 64 5.27 -3.75 -9.15
C GLU A 64 6.17 -4.58 -8.22
N LYS A 65 7.11 -3.92 -7.55
CA LYS A 65 7.99 -4.55 -6.56
C LYS A 65 7.36 -4.42 -5.18
N GLY A 66 7.06 -5.56 -4.56
CA GLY A 66 6.47 -5.60 -3.22
C GLY A 66 6.30 -7.04 -2.73
N VAL A 67 5.54 -7.18 -1.64
CA VAL A 67 5.22 -8.48 -1.04
C VAL A 67 3.75 -8.79 -1.31
N ILE A 68 3.46 -10.00 -1.76
CA ILE A 68 2.08 -10.45 -1.99
C ILE A 68 1.72 -11.45 -0.90
N TYR A 69 0.61 -11.20 -0.22
CA TYR A 69 0.01 -12.11 0.75
C TYR A 69 -1.29 -12.68 0.19
N THR A 70 -1.57 -13.94 0.48
CA THR A 70 -2.87 -14.55 0.19
C THR A 70 -3.79 -14.33 1.38
N ILE A 71 -4.96 -13.75 1.13
CA ILE A 71 -5.97 -13.53 2.16
C ILE A 71 -6.68 -14.86 2.38
N LEU A 72 -6.43 -15.49 3.53
CA LEU A 72 -7.03 -16.79 3.87
C LEU A 72 -8.47 -16.65 4.37
N HIS A 73 -8.74 -15.61 5.16
CA HIS A 73 -10.06 -15.35 5.72
C HIS A 73 -10.17 -13.89 6.16
N ILE A 74 -11.27 -13.24 5.82
CA ILE A 74 -11.65 -11.93 6.36
C ILE A 74 -12.86 -12.17 7.27
N SER A 75 -12.67 -12.09 8.58
CA SER A 75 -13.79 -12.15 9.53
C SER A 75 -14.54 -10.82 9.49
N GLN A 76 -15.86 -10.89 9.38
CA GLN A 76 -16.77 -9.75 9.23
C GLN A 76 -17.58 -9.51 10.51
#